data_AF-A0A1F3D9Z5-F1
#
_entry.id   AF-A0A1F3D9Z5-F1
#
_cell.length_a   1.000
_cell.length_b   1.000
_cell.length_c   1.000
_cell.angle_alpha   90.00
_cell.angle_beta   90.00
_cell.angle_gamma   90.00
#
_symmetry.space_group_name_H-M   'P 1'
#
loop_
_entity.id
_entity.type
_entity.pdbx_description
1 polymer ?
#
loop_
_entity_poly.entity_id
_entity_poly.type
_entity_poly.pdbx_seq_one_letter_code
_entity_poly.pdbx_strand_id
1 'polypeptide(L)'
;MKRIFILLLTFGFAVTAFSHPWKPRHYIIVDTDAGVDDMKAISMLLASPDIRVLAITVSPGALNAKAAWVKVKSLLNGFYHEGIPVGINTSCKFRSPDLPLALNYVWGEENQLSGDIAPECIGVIREILSTENNKISMVCLGSLSTAASAYAEIPQFRQKVKGIIWSADGLNDKKGFNYKIDAQAVSKIFGSGIQVTVVKGTGDMKLYDADLNNNISFVHSAYAKRLTEFFTSEKAKNHNFSFGMTDDAIPVYMHYPQLFNAETTAKGIVASPADIGLIREKTLRILKGETVERNQVIKEFPLTPSFYFADIEPSVTDIINKYGLDEWVSGVIANELHRHLGVFAIIGVKMGIRAREYFNTGVDEFMVTSSAGSEPPMSCMNDGLQVSTGATPGHGLLTVKHESPALPSAEFIYMNRKIRLTLKPEIASLISNELKEINFVYGLDSDIYWELVRKNSIKYWLNLDRHDIFVIERL
;
A
#
# COMPACT_ATOMS: atom_id res chain seq x y z
N MET A 1 28.12 -42.59 -27.38
CA MET A 1 28.40 -41.57 -26.33
C MET A 1 28.29 -40.10 -26.78
N LYS A 2 27.88 -39.77 -28.02
CA LYS A 2 27.66 -38.36 -28.46
C LYS A 2 26.19 -37.90 -28.52
N ARG A 3 25.22 -38.81 -28.36
CA ARG A 3 23.77 -38.49 -28.39
C ARG A 3 23.12 -38.29 -27.01
N ILE A 4 23.82 -38.66 -25.93
CA ILE A 4 23.32 -38.48 -24.55
C ILE A 4 23.71 -37.11 -23.96
N PHE A 5 24.75 -36.47 -24.50
CA PHE A 5 25.20 -35.15 -24.04
C PHE A 5 24.31 -33.98 -24.50
N ILE A 6 23.49 -34.18 -25.54
CA ILE A 6 22.58 -33.13 -26.04
C ILE A 6 21.28 -33.08 -25.24
N LEU A 7 20.85 -34.21 -24.64
CA LEU A 7 19.67 -34.26 -23.75
C LEU A 7 19.93 -33.69 -22.35
N LEU A 8 21.18 -33.64 -21.90
CA LEU A 8 21.57 -33.01 -20.63
C LEU A 8 21.81 -31.50 -20.75
N LEU A 9 22.00 -30.97 -21.97
CA LEU A 9 22.13 -29.53 -22.22
C LEU A 9 20.77 -28.83 -22.42
N THR A 10 19.69 -29.59 -22.61
CA THR A 10 18.31 -29.05 -22.65
C THR A 10 17.64 -28.96 -21.28
N PHE A 11 18.30 -29.40 -20.20
CA PHE A 11 17.74 -29.33 -18.83
C PHE A 11 18.36 -28.23 -17.95
N GLY A 12 19.17 -27.35 -18.54
CA GLY A 12 19.94 -26.37 -17.79
C GLY A 12 19.80 -24.96 -18.33
N PHE A 13 18.57 -24.49 -18.54
CA PHE A 13 18.18 -23.07 -18.54
C PHE A 13 16.66 -23.05 -18.70
N ALA A 14 15.93 -23.46 -17.65
CA ALA A 14 14.64 -22.83 -17.43
C ALA A 14 14.99 -21.36 -17.15
N VAL A 15 15.03 -20.55 -18.21
CA VAL A 15 14.97 -19.11 -18.08
C VAL A 15 13.66 -18.89 -17.36
N THR A 16 13.71 -18.71 -16.05
CA THR A 16 12.61 -18.14 -15.31
C THR A 16 12.35 -16.83 -16.03
N ALA A 17 11.28 -16.79 -16.82
CA ALA A 17 10.82 -15.58 -17.45
C ALA A 17 10.55 -14.63 -16.28
N PHE A 18 11.51 -13.74 -16.03
CA PHE A 18 11.29 -12.70 -15.05
C PHE A 18 10.18 -11.86 -15.65
N SER A 19 9.05 -11.80 -14.95
CA SER A 19 8.08 -10.75 -15.20
C SER A 19 8.86 -9.43 -15.28
N HIS A 20 8.49 -8.58 -16.23
CA HIS A 20 8.96 -7.19 -16.28
C HIS A 20 7.87 -6.30 -15.69
N PRO A 21 7.55 -6.42 -14.38
CA PRO A 21 6.53 -5.60 -13.78
C PRO A 21 6.99 -4.15 -13.83
N TRP A 22 6.02 -3.24 -13.95
CA TRP A 22 6.27 -1.87 -13.56
C TRP A 22 6.76 -1.86 -12.10
N LYS A 23 7.91 -1.23 -11.85
CA LYS A 23 8.51 -1.18 -10.50
C LYS A 23 8.47 0.24 -9.93
N PRO A 24 8.07 0.39 -8.66
CA PRO A 24 8.16 1.65 -7.93
C PRO A 24 9.62 2.07 -7.79
N ARG A 25 9.87 3.37 -7.77
CA ARG A 25 11.24 3.93 -7.60
C ARG A 25 11.79 3.70 -6.20
N HIS A 26 10.93 3.55 -5.20
CA HIS A 26 11.33 3.49 -3.80
C HIS A 26 10.75 2.26 -3.09
N TYR A 27 11.64 1.43 -2.56
CA TYR A 27 11.33 0.37 -1.59
C TYR A 27 11.84 0.83 -0.23
N ILE A 28 10.95 0.89 0.77
CA ILE A 28 11.27 1.48 2.07
C ILE A 28 10.86 0.63 3.26
N ILE A 29 11.60 0.78 4.35
CA ILE A 29 11.19 0.41 5.69
C ILE A 29 11.09 1.73 6.47
N VAL A 30 9.98 1.94 7.18
CA VAL A 30 9.73 3.16 7.96
C VAL A 30 9.93 2.86 9.45
N ASP A 31 10.73 3.64 10.17
CA ASP A 31 10.76 3.66 11.63
C ASP A 31 10.07 4.91 12.16
N THR A 32 9.19 4.77 13.14
CA THR A 32 8.37 5.86 13.70
C THR A 32 8.25 5.75 15.21
N ASP A 33 8.08 6.87 15.88
CA ASP A 33 7.74 6.98 17.30
C ASP A 33 6.29 7.40 17.55
N ALA A 34 5.47 7.39 16.49
CA ALA A 34 4.04 7.64 16.47
C ALA A 34 3.60 8.99 17.05
N GLY A 35 4.37 10.04 16.78
CA GLY A 35 3.91 11.42 16.75
C GLY A 35 2.78 11.62 15.74
N VAL A 36 1.98 12.67 15.93
CA VAL A 36 0.83 12.95 15.04
C VAL A 36 1.25 13.31 13.62
N ASP A 37 2.44 13.85 13.46
CA ASP A 37 3.10 14.12 12.20
C ASP A 37 3.56 12.85 11.47
N ASP A 38 4.03 11.82 12.20
CA ASP A 38 4.32 10.52 11.62
C ASP A 38 3.09 9.93 10.90
N MET A 39 1.89 10.09 11.47
CA MET A 39 0.65 9.63 10.84
C MET A 39 0.46 10.26 9.46
N LYS A 40 0.77 11.56 9.32
CA LYS A 40 0.70 12.27 8.03
C LYS A 40 1.73 11.71 7.06
N ALA A 41 2.96 11.54 7.51
CA ALA A 41 4.05 11.00 6.71
C ALA A 41 3.73 9.58 6.22
N ILE A 42 3.32 8.67 7.11
CA ILE A 42 2.95 7.29 6.79
C ILE A 42 1.78 7.27 5.81
N SER A 43 0.74 8.08 6.04
CA SER A 43 -0.41 8.17 5.11
C SER A 43 0.03 8.61 3.71
N MET A 44 0.94 9.58 3.60
CA MET A 44 1.48 10.02 2.31
C MET A 44 2.40 8.99 1.63
N LEU A 45 3.22 8.27 2.40
CA LEU A 45 4.07 7.19 1.88
C LEU A 45 3.22 6.04 1.32
N LEU A 46 2.14 5.67 2.01
CA LEU A 46 1.21 4.63 1.57
C LEU A 46 0.36 5.07 0.37
N ALA A 47 0.01 6.36 0.28
CA ALA A 47 -0.78 6.90 -0.84
C ALA A 47 -0.07 6.85 -2.20
N SER A 48 1.26 6.78 -2.21
CA SER A 48 2.04 6.84 -3.43
C SER A 48 2.24 5.44 -4.04
N PRO A 49 1.71 5.16 -5.24
CA PRO A 49 2.00 3.91 -5.94
C PRO A 49 3.49 3.75 -6.29
N ASP A 50 4.28 4.82 -6.27
CA ASP A 50 5.71 4.81 -6.56
C ASP A 50 6.61 4.51 -5.35
N ILE A 51 5.98 4.28 -4.18
CA ILE A 51 6.63 3.86 -2.94
C ILE A 51 6.07 2.50 -2.53
N ARG A 52 6.94 1.61 -2.07
CA ARG A 52 6.58 0.36 -1.39
C ARG A 52 7.03 0.41 0.05
N VAL A 53 6.07 0.56 0.95
CA VAL A 53 6.29 0.40 2.39
C VAL A 53 6.31 -1.09 2.70
N LEU A 54 7.51 -1.66 2.82
CA LEU A 54 7.71 -3.10 3.03
C LEU A 54 7.47 -3.52 4.48
N ALA A 55 7.79 -2.63 5.41
CA ALA A 55 7.57 -2.80 6.84
C ALA A 55 7.53 -1.45 7.54
N ILE A 56 6.89 -1.43 8.69
CA ILE A 56 7.00 -0.34 9.65
C ILE A 56 7.64 -0.88 10.93
N THR A 57 8.56 -0.15 11.52
CA THR A 57 9.08 -0.40 12.85
C THR A 57 8.70 0.76 13.76
N VAL A 58 8.49 0.46 15.02
CA VAL A 58 8.17 1.47 16.02
C VAL A 58 9.24 1.52 17.09
N SER A 59 9.69 2.72 17.43
CA SER A 59 10.71 2.96 18.45
C SER A 59 10.21 3.96 19.51
N PRO A 60 10.78 3.98 20.73
CA PRO A 60 10.40 4.95 21.73
C PRO A 60 10.76 6.38 21.28
N GLY A 61 9.81 7.30 21.36
CA GLY A 61 10.01 8.73 21.13
C GLY A 61 8.81 9.52 21.64
N ALA A 62 7.99 10.10 20.78
CA ALA A 62 6.74 10.79 21.13
C ALA A 62 5.83 9.91 22.01
N LEU A 63 5.67 8.64 21.63
CA LEU A 63 5.01 7.60 22.43
C LEU A 63 6.00 6.51 22.82
N ASN A 64 5.65 5.73 23.86
CA ASN A 64 6.31 4.46 24.10
C ASN A 64 6.03 3.48 22.95
N ALA A 65 6.99 2.59 22.67
CA ALA A 65 6.95 1.75 21.48
C ALA A 65 5.72 0.80 21.42
N LYS A 66 5.16 0.40 22.58
CA LYS A 66 3.95 -0.44 22.61
C LYS A 66 2.70 0.35 22.20
N ALA A 67 2.54 1.57 22.70
CA ALA A 67 1.47 2.46 22.28
C ALA A 67 1.63 2.85 20.80
N ALA A 68 2.85 3.16 20.36
CA ALA A 68 3.17 3.44 18.96
C ALA A 68 2.78 2.27 18.04
N TRP A 69 3.06 1.03 18.45
CA TRP A 69 2.67 -0.16 17.68
C TRP A 69 1.16 -0.25 17.48
N VAL A 70 0.37 0.02 18.53
CA VAL A 70 -1.10 0.02 18.46
C VAL A 70 -1.60 1.09 17.48
N LYS A 71 -1.04 2.31 17.52
CA LYS A 71 -1.37 3.40 16.58
C LYS A 71 -1.08 3.02 15.13
N VAL A 72 0.11 2.49 14.85
CA VAL A 72 0.50 2.10 13.49
C VAL A 72 -0.35 0.94 13.00
N LYS A 73 -0.59 -0.09 13.82
CA LYS A 73 -1.43 -1.22 13.41
C LYS A 73 -2.89 -0.83 13.19
N SER A 74 -3.46 0.04 14.02
CA SER A 74 -4.83 0.51 13.83
C SER A 74 -4.97 1.36 12.56
N LEU A 75 -3.97 2.19 12.25
CA LEU A 75 -3.90 2.96 11.00
C LEU A 75 -3.86 2.03 9.77
N LEU A 76 -2.94 1.06 9.76
CA LEU A 76 -2.79 0.12 8.66
C LEU A 76 -4.06 -0.71 8.45
N ASN A 77 -4.68 -1.19 9.53
CA ASN A 77 -5.94 -1.92 9.44
C ASN A 77 -7.07 -1.03 8.90
N GLY A 78 -7.12 0.25 9.30
CA GLY A 78 -8.09 1.22 8.77
C GLY A 78 -7.88 1.57 7.30
N PHE A 79 -6.71 1.28 6.74
CA PHE A 79 -6.41 1.36 5.30
C PHE A 79 -6.50 0.01 4.59
N TYR A 80 -6.90 -1.06 5.28
CA TYR A 80 -6.93 -2.43 4.77
C TYR A 80 -5.56 -2.96 4.30
N HIS A 81 -4.49 -2.48 4.94
CA HIS A 81 -3.09 -2.89 4.73
C HIS A 81 -2.61 -3.85 5.82
N GLU A 82 -3.43 -4.83 6.20
CA GLU A 82 -3.16 -5.69 7.36
C GLU A 82 -1.90 -6.56 7.18
N GLY A 83 -1.46 -6.75 5.94
CA GLY A 83 -0.29 -7.51 5.53
C GLY A 83 1.05 -6.80 5.68
N ILE A 84 1.08 -5.48 5.87
CA ILE A 84 2.32 -4.76 6.20
C ILE A 84 2.74 -5.15 7.62
N PRO A 85 3.95 -5.73 7.81
CA PRO A 85 4.41 -6.11 9.13
C PRO A 85 4.82 -4.88 9.94
N VAL A 86 4.54 -4.93 11.24
CA VAL A 86 4.92 -3.89 12.19
C VAL A 86 5.72 -4.48 13.33
N GLY A 87 6.98 -4.08 13.47
CA GLY A 87 7.89 -4.57 14.52
C GLY A 87 8.17 -3.53 15.60
N ILE A 88 8.40 -3.97 16.84
CA ILE A 88 8.72 -3.10 17.97
C ILE A 88 10.21 -3.11 18.30
N ASN A 89 10.81 -1.94 18.49
CA ASN A 89 12.18 -1.80 18.98
C ASN A 89 12.18 -1.66 20.51
N THR A 90 12.57 -2.72 21.20
CA THR A 90 12.69 -2.77 22.66
C THR A 90 14.12 -2.53 23.16
N SER A 91 15.08 -2.37 22.25
CA SER A 91 16.50 -2.16 22.59
C SER A 91 16.81 -0.72 23.01
N CYS A 92 16.02 0.24 22.53
CA CYS A 92 16.15 1.65 22.93
C CYS A 92 15.60 1.86 24.34
N LYS A 93 16.42 2.45 25.22
CA LYS A 93 16.09 2.68 26.64
C LYS A 93 15.47 4.05 26.92
N PHE A 94 15.09 4.79 25.87
CA PHE A 94 14.48 6.10 26.04
C PHE A 94 13.11 5.98 26.71
N ARG A 95 12.88 6.82 27.72
CA ARG A 95 11.57 6.92 28.38
C ARG A 95 10.75 7.99 27.69
N SER A 96 9.80 7.54 26.86
CA SER A 96 8.89 8.42 26.14
C SER A 96 8.08 9.32 27.08
N PRO A 97 7.82 10.58 26.69
CA PRO A 97 6.98 11.49 27.45
C PRO A 97 5.48 11.24 27.23
N ASP A 98 5.12 10.35 26.29
CA ASP A 98 3.74 10.03 25.88
C ASP A 98 2.93 11.31 25.56
N LEU A 99 3.37 12.02 24.51
CA LEU A 99 2.85 13.34 24.16
C LEU A 99 1.31 13.35 24.07
N PRO A 100 0.60 14.29 24.74
CA PRO A 100 -0.86 14.21 24.89
C PRO A 100 -1.64 14.11 23.58
N LEU A 101 -1.25 14.85 22.55
CA LEU A 101 -1.94 14.80 21.26
C LEU A 101 -1.74 13.44 20.57
N ALA A 102 -0.51 12.93 20.53
CA ALA A 102 -0.18 11.63 19.96
C ALA A 102 -0.88 10.48 20.71
N LEU A 103 -0.92 10.56 22.05
CA LEU A 103 -1.51 9.53 22.89
C LEU A 103 -3.04 9.48 22.71
N ASN A 104 -3.68 10.64 22.74
CA ASN A 104 -5.14 10.74 22.77
C ASN A 104 -5.80 10.75 21.39
N TYR A 105 -5.09 11.10 20.32
CA TYR A 105 -5.64 11.04 18.98
C TYR A 105 -5.64 9.59 18.48
N VAL A 106 -6.79 9.11 18.02
CA VAL A 106 -7.00 7.71 17.61
C VAL A 106 -6.74 7.60 16.11
N TRP A 107 -5.87 6.68 15.70
CA TRP A 107 -5.47 6.55 14.29
C TRP A 107 -6.38 5.57 13.51
N GLY A 108 -7.09 4.70 14.22
CA GLY A 108 -8.01 3.70 13.70
C GLY A 108 -8.63 2.89 14.85
N GLU A 109 -9.20 1.72 14.56
CA GLU A 109 -9.75 0.85 15.62
C GLU A 109 -8.62 0.23 16.47
N GLU A 110 -8.50 0.67 17.73
CA GLU A 110 -7.41 0.27 18.65
C GLU A 110 -7.82 -0.83 19.65
N ASN A 111 -9.14 -1.07 19.84
CA ASN A 111 -9.69 -1.89 20.94
C ASN A 111 -9.28 -3.37 20.94
N GLN A 112 -8.87 -3.91 19.79
CA GLN A 112 -8.49 -5.32 19.63
C GLN A 112 -6.96 -5.52 19.52
N LEU A 113 -6.18 -4.47 19.76
CA LEU A 113 -4.73 -4.47 19.60
C LEU A 113 -4.05 -4.33 20.96
N SER A 114 -2.98 -5.09 21.16
CA SER A 114 -2.08 -4.93 22.30
C SER A 114 -0.64 -4.88 21.82
N GLY A 115 0.11 -3.86 22.26
CA GLY A 115 1.54 -3.77 22.00
C GLY A 115 2.36 -4.89 22.65
N ASP A 116 1.77 -5.70 23.55
CA ASP A 116 2.46 -6.83 24.18
C ASP A 116 2.67 -8.02 23.22
N ILE A 117 1.86 -8.12 22.17
CA ILE A 117 1.98 -9.17 21.14
C ILE A 117 2.80 -8.71 19.93
N ALA A 118 3.39 -7.52 19.98
CA ALA A 118 4.15 -6.95 18.88
C ALA A 118 5.41 -7.80 18.59
N PRO A 119 5.67 -8.20 17.34
CA PRO A 119 6.89 -8.89 16.98
C PRO A 119 8.11 -7.96 17.08
N GLU A 120 9.27 -8.52 17.37
CA GLU A 120 10.51 -7.74 17.50
C GLU A 120 10.98 -7.21 16.13
N CYS A 121 11.44 -5.95 16.09
CA CYS A 121 11.75 -5.23 14.85
C CYS A 121 12.91 -5.81 14.03
N ILE A 122 13.99 -6.31 14.65
CA ILE A 122 15.12 -6.94 13.95
C ILE A 122 14.66 -8.21 13.24
N GLY A 123 13.77 -8.99 13.86
CA GLY A 123 13.12 -10.13 13.22
C GLY A 123 12.36 -9.73 11.94
N VAL A 124 11.52 -8.70 12.03
CA VAL A 124 10.74 -8.17 10.89
C VAL A 124 11.66 -7.66 9.77
N ILE A 125 12.66 -6.84 10.10
CA ILE A 125 13.60 -6.31 9.12
C ILE A 125 14.36 -7.45 8.44
N ARG A 126 14.79 -8.49 9.18
CA ARG A 126 15.51 -9.63 8.63
C ARG A 126 14.66 -10.42 7.62
N GLU A 127 13.37 -10.60 7.89
CA GLU A 127 12.43 -11.25 6.96
C GLU A 127 12.26 -10.45 5.66
N ILE A 128 12.09 -9.14 5.76
CA ILE A 128 11.99 -8.26 4.59
C ILE A 128 13.27 -8.30 3.77
N LEU A 129 14.43 -8.16 4.42
CA LEU A 129 15.72 -8.15 3.74
C LEU A 129 16.11 -9.52 3.16
N SER A 130 15.51 -10.63 3.60
CA SER A 130 15.77 -11.95 3.01
C SER A 130 14.93 -12.20 1.75
N THR A 131 13.79 -11.52 1.60
CA THR A 131 12.82 -11.73 0.51
C THR A 131 12.86 -10.65 -0.56
N GLU A 132 13.11 -9.39 -0.19
CA GLU A 132 13.18 -8.26 -1.12
C GLU A 132 14.52 -8.25 -1.86
N ASN A 133 14.50 -8.20 -3.19
CA ASN A 133 15.71 -8.19 -4.02
C ASN A 133 16.18 -6.77 -4.39
N ASN A 134 15.30 -5.78 -4.34
CA ASN A 134 15.60 -4.39 -4.63
C ASN A 134 16.40 -3.74 -3.48
N LYS A 135 17.09 -2.63 -3.78
CA LYS A 135 17.74 -1.81 -2.77
C LYS A 135 16.70 -1.02 -1.98
N ILE A 136 16.88 -0.96 -0.66
CA ILE A 136 15.91 -0.37 0.27
C ILE A 136 16.45 0.94 0.84
N SER A 137 15.58 1.92 1.03
CA SER A 137 15.86 3.09 1.87
C SER A 137 15.21 2.92 3.23
N MET A 138 15.94 3.22 4.30
CA MET A 138 15.35 3.29 5.64
C MET A 138 14.86 4.71 5.87
N VAL A 139 13.56 4.89 6.14
CA VAL A 139 12.97 6.17 6.51
C VAL A 139 12.83 6.20 8.02
N CYS A 140 13.54 7.09 8.70
CA CYS A 140 13.47 7.25 10.15
C CYS A 140 12.72 8.55 10.45
N LEU A 141 11.54 8.44 11.04
CA LEU A 141 10.72 9.57 11.46
C LEU A 141 11.00 9.93 12.94
N GLY A 142 11.40 8.93 13.75
CA GLY A 142 11.89 9.12 15.11
C GLY A 142 13.43 9.11 15.20
N SER A 143 13.96 8.44 16.22
CA SER A 143 15.40 8.29 16.43
C SER A 143 16.08 7.35 15.40
N LEU A 144 17.42 7.26 15.45
CA LEU A 144 18.18 6.30 14.64
C LEU A 144 18.41 4.94 15.35
N SER A 145 17.76 4.69 16.50
CA SER A 145 18.00 3.47 17.30
C SER A 145 17.75 2.18 16.50
N THR A 146 16.62 2.08 15.80
CA THR A 146 16.29 0.87 15.03
C THR A 146 17.27 0.64 13.89
N ALA A 147 17.64 1.71 13.17
CA ALA A 147 18.65 1.63 12.12
C ALA A 147 20.01 1.18 12.68
N ALA A 148 20.43 1.69 13.84
CA ALA A 148 21.69 1.33 14.47
C ALA A 148 21.71 -0.14 14.93
N SER A 149 20.63 -0.63 15.52
CA SER A 149 20.49 -2.05 15.90
C SER A 149 20.47 -2.96 14.67
N ALA A 150 19.70 -2.62 13.63
CA ALA A 150 19.65 -3.37 12.38
C ALA A 150 21.01 -3.41 11.68
N TYR A 151 21.74 -2.27 11.65
CA TYR A 151 23.10 -2.21 11.13
C TYR A 151 24.06 -3.12 11.91
N ALA A 152 23.92 -3.20 13.23
CA ALA A 152 24.78 -4.04 14.07
C ALA A 152 24.49 -5.54 13.89
N GLU A 153 23.21 -5.92 13.78
CA GLU A 153 22.77 -7.32 13.91
C GLU A 153 22.43 -8.01 12.58
N ILE A 154 22.18 -7.27 11.50
CA ILE A 154 21.72 -7.83 10.23
C ILE A 154 22.76 -7.56 9.13
N PRO A 155 23.60 -8.55 8.75
CA PRO A 155 24.57 -8.39 7.67
C PRO A 155 23.95 -7.91 6.34
N GLN A 156 22.75 -8.40 6.00
CA GLN A 156 22.02 -7.99 4.80
C GLN A 156 21.63 -6.51 4.81
N PHE A 157 21.43 -5.90 5.99
CA PHE A 157 21.10 -4.47 6.10
C PHE A 157 22.23 -3.63 5.50
N ARG A 158 23.48 -3.96 5.82
CA ARG A 158 24.68 -3.29 5.30
C ARG A 158 24.83 -3.41 3.77
N GLN A 159 24.23 -4.45 3.19
CA GLN A 159 24.33 -4.74 1.76
C GLN A 159 23.17 -4.14 0.98
N LYS A 160 21.94 -4.20 1.51
CA LYS A 160 20.71 -3.85 0.78
C LYS A 160 20.22 -2.44 1.06
N VAL A 161 20.52 -1.86 2.22
CA VAL A 161 20.12 -0.48 2.53
C VAL A 161 21.03 0.50 1.81
N LYS A 162 20.47 1.25 0.86
CA LYS A 162 21.23 2.23 0.05
C LYS A 162 21.42 3.59 0.74
N GLY A 163 20.60 3.88 1.74
CA GLY A 163 20.65 5.13 2.48
C GLY A 163 19.57 5.22 3.55
N ILE A 164 19.76 6.17 4.47
CA ILE A 164 18.80 6.52 5.51
C ILE A 164 18.28 7.92 5.23
N ILE A 165 16.95 8.09 5.23
CA ILE A 165 16.29 9.40 5.16
C ILE A 165 15.73 9.66 6.55
N TRP A 166 16.18 10.73 7.21
CA TRP A 166 15.91 10.97 8.62
C TRP A 166 15.21 12.31 8.85
N SER A 167 14.09 12.29 9.57
CA SER A 167 13.40 13.50 10.03
C SER A 167 14.15 14.10 11.21
N ALA A 168 14.84 15.21 10.97
CA ALA A 168 15.62 15.93 11.98
C ALA A 168 15.91 17.36 11.51
N ASP A 169 16.36 18.23 12.41
CA ASP A 169 16.69 19.62 12.09
C ASP A 169 18.13 19.84 11.55
N GLY A 170 18.95 18.78 11.58
CA GLY A 170 20.29 18.78 10.98
C GLY A 170 21.14 17.59 11.40
N LEU A 171 22.23 17.34 10.65
CA LEU A 171 23.14 16.20 10.88
C LEU A 171 23.87 16.23 12.23
N ASN A 172 23.97 17.37 12.91
CA ASN A 172 24.62 17.48 14.22
C ASN A 172 23.75 18.24 15.23
N ASP A 173 22.43 18.24 15.02
CA ASP A 173 21.55 18.94 15.94
C ASP A 173 21.37 18.16 17.26
N LYS A 174 22.33 18.34 18.16
CA LYS A 174 22.31 17.77 19.51
C LYS A 174 21.14 18.29 20.37
N LYS A 175 20.41 19.32 19.91
CA LYS A 175 19.25 19.88 20.63
C LYS A 175 17.93 19.28 20.15
N GLY A 176 17.85 18.79 18.92
CA GLY A 176 16.69 18.18 18.30
C GLY A 176 16.18 16.95 19.07
N PHE A 177 14.86 16.76 19.04
CA PHE A 177 14.18 15.70 19.80
C PHE A 177 14.66 14.31 19.37
N ASN A 178 14.57 14.00 18.07
CA ASN A 178 14.97 12.71 17.50
C ASN A 178 16.45 12.36 17.74
N TYR A 179 17.33 13.36 17.71
CA TYR A 179 18.75 13.17 18.01
C TYR A 179 18.96 12.79 19.48
N LYS A 180 18.29 13.47 20.41
CA LYS A 180 18.45 13.28 21.86
C LYS A 180 17.97 11.93 22.36
N ILE A 181 16.99 11.32 21.68
CA ILE A 181 16.47 10.00 22.05
C ILE A 181 17.62 8.98 22.11
N ASP A 182 18.52 8.98 21.11
CA ASP A 182 19.65 8.06 21.07
C ASP A 182 20.87 8.62 20.31
N ALA A 183 21.61 9.50 20.98
CA ALA A 183 22.83 10.09 20.44
C ALA A 183 23.93 9.05 20.12
N GLN A 184 23.91 7.89 20.79
CA GLN A 184 24.86 6.81 20.50
C GLN A 184 24.53 6.12 19.19
N ALA A 185 23.25 5.85 18.92
CA ALA A 185 22.81 5.34 17.62
C ALA A 185 23.16 6.29 16.48
N VAL A 186 22.99 7.60 16.67
CA VAL A 186 23.41 8.62 15.68
C VAL A 186 24.91 8.50 15.38
N SER A 187 25.76 8.42 16.41
CA SER A 187 27.20 8.25 16.21
C SER A 187 27.55 6.95 15.48
N LYS A 188 26.85 5.84 15.77
CA LYS A 188 27.06 4.55 15.10
C LYS A 188 26.70 4.63 13.62
N ILE A 189 25.56 5.23 13.29
CA ILE A 189 25.10 5.36 11.90
C ILE A 189 26.02 6.27 11.09
N PHE A 190 26.44 7.44 11.61
CA PHE A 190 27.40 8.27 10.87
C PHE A 190 28.78 7.60 10.72
N GLY A 191 29.17 6.74 11.66
CA GLY A 191 30.37 5.91 11.54
C GLY A 191 30.24 4.68 10.63
N SER A 192 29.02 4.39 10.14
CA SER A 192 28.74 3.17 9.36
C SER A 192 29.12 3.28 7.88
N GLY A 193 29.28 4.50 7.35
CA GLY A 193 29.47 4.76 5.93
C GLY A 193 28.17 4.74 5.10
N ILE A 194 27.01 4.46 5.71
CA ILE A 194 25.71 4.61 5.05
C ILE A 194 25.40 6.09 4.85
N GLN A 195 24.98 6.48 3.65
CA GLN A 195 24.57 7.85 3.37
C GLN A 195 23.31 8.20 4.17
N VAL A 196 23.37 9.26 4.96
CA VAL A 196 22.23 9.83 5.68
C VAL A 196 21.80 11.13 5.00
N THR A 197 20.51 11.24 4.71
CA THR A 197 19.86 12.46 4.27
C THR A 197 18.91 12.93 5.36
N VAL A 198 19.20 14.06 5.97
CA VAL A 198 18.28 14.72 6.90
C VAL A 198 17.31 15.56 6.10
N VAL A 199 16.02 15.36 6.31
CA VAL A 199 14.96 16.20 5.72
C VAL A 199 14.35 17.02 6.84
N LYS A 200 14.42 18.34 6.71
CA LYS A 200 13.89 19.29 7.69
C LYS A 200 12.42 19.57 7.44
N GLY A 201 11.69 19.87 8.51
CA GLY A 201 10.37 20.48 8.42
C GLY A 201 10.42 21.97 8.02
N THR A 202 9.25 22.60 8.03
CA THR A 202 9.07 24.04 7.73
C THR A 202 9.23 24.96 8.94
N GLY A 203 9.57 24.40 10.10
CA GLY A 203 9.60 25.13 11.37
C GLY A 203 8.20 25.63 11.76
N ASP A 204 8.09 26.92 12.07
CA ASP A 204 6.81 27.52 12.50
C ASP A 204 5.83 27.78 11.34
N MET A 205 6.25 27.59 10.10
CA MET A 205 5.39 27.82 8.95
C MET A 205 4.38 26.69 8.77
N LYS A 206 3.11 27.07 8.61
CA LYS A 206 2.00 26.14 8.37
C LYS A 206 1.95 25.74 6.89
N LEU A 207 2.15 24.45 6.62
CA LEU A 207 1.92 23.89 5.30
C LEU A 207 0.43 23.72 5.02
N TYR A 208 -0.31 23.18 6.00
CA TYR A 208 -1.72 22.83 5.87
C TYR A 208 -2.61 24.03 6.23
N ASP A 209 -2.86 24.89 5.26
CA ASP A 209 -3.83 25.97 5.37
C ASP A 209 -5.25 25.51 5.01
N ALA A 210 -6.22 26.42 5.11
CA ALA A 210 -7.62 26.12 4.84
C ALA A 210 -7.84 25.63 3.40
N ASP A 211 -7.12 26.21 2.43
CA ASP A 211 -7.26 25.86 1.02
C ASP A 211 -6.71 24.46 0.73
N LEU A 212 -5.52 24.13 1.24
CA LEU A 212 -4.98 22.78 1.09
C LEU A 212 -5.88 21.74 1.78
N ASN A 213 -6.34 22.02 3.00
CA ASN A 213 -7.22 21.10 3.73
C ASN A 213 -8.55 20.86 3.00
N ASN A 214 -9.14 21.91 2.44
CA ASN A 214 -10.34 21.81 1.61
C ASN A 214 -10.08 20.96 0.37
N ASN A 215 -8.96 21.19 -0.33
CA ASN A 215 -8.59 20.38 -1.49
C ASN A 215 -8.33 18.91 -1.16
N ILE A 216 -7.71 18.62 0.00
CA ILE A 216 -7.53 17.24 0.49
C ILE A 216 -8.87 16.55 0.72
N SER A 217 -9.89 17.28 1.20
CA SER A 217 -11.22 16.72 1.46
C SER A 217 -11.96 16.23 0.21
N PHE A 218 -11.59 16.75 -0.97
CA PHE A 218 -12.12 16.30 -2.27
C PHE A 218 -11.35 15.11 -2.88
N VAL A 219 -10.28 14.63 -2.22
CA VAL A 219 -9.54 13.47 -2.71
C VAL A 219 -10.18 12.18 -2.18
N HIS A 220 -10.69 11.36 -3.10
CA HIS A 220 -11.33 10.08 -2.79
C HIS A 220 -10.29 8.97 -2.53
N SER A 221 -9.52 9.09 -1.45
CA SER A 221 -8.61 8.04 -0.96
C SER A 221 -8.71 7.89 0.56
N ALA A 222 -8.44 6.68 1.06
CA ALA A 222 -8.46 6.40 2.49
C ALA A 222 -7.46 7.29 3.26
N TYR A 223 -6.31 7.58 2.65
CA TYR A 223 -5.27 8.44 3.21
C TYR A 223 -5.73 9.90 3.33
N ALA A 224 -6.32 10.47 2.27
CA ALA A 224 -6.83 11.84 2.30
C ALA A 224 -8.01 11.99 3.28
N LYS A 225 -8.89 10.98 3.35
CA LYS A 225 -9.97 10.92 4.34
C LYS A 225 -9.41 10.95 5.77
N ARG A 226 -8.39 10.14 6.08
CA ARG A 226 -7.74 10.12 7.40
C ARG A 226 -7.15 11.48 7.78
N LEU A 227 -6.52 12.18 6.83
CA LEU A 227 -5.98 13.52 7.08
C LEU A 227 -7.09 14.55 7.27
N THR A 228 -8.16 14.48 6.48
CA THR A 228 -9.34 15.36 6.63
C THR A 228 -10.00 15.19 8.00
N GLU A 229 -10.21 13.95 8.45
CA GLU A 229 -10.72 13.64 9.80
C GLU A 229 -9.80 14.21 10.89
N PHE A 230 -8.48 14.14 10.71
CA PHE A 230 -7.54 14.73 11.64
C PHE A 230 -7.63 16.25 11.70
N PHE A 231 -7.55 16.94 10.55
CA PHE A 231 -7.57 18.39 10.49
C PHE A 231 -8.87 19.01 10.99
N THR A 232 -9.99 18.29 10.87
CA THR A 232 -11.31 18.73 11.35
C THR A 232 -11.55 18.39 12.84
N SER A 233 -10.72 17.55 13.44
CA SER A 233 -10.86 17.16 14.84
C SER A 233 -10.54 18.30 15.81
N GLU A 234 -11.29 18.38 16.92
CA GLU A 234 -11.01 19.34 18.01
C GLU A 234 -9.60 19.17 18.58
N LYS A 235 -9.09 17.93 18.60
CA LYS A 235 -7.75 17.61 19.14
C LYS A 235 -6.62 18.19 18.30
N ALA A 236 -6.79 18.32 16.98
CA ALA A 236 -5.77 18.87 16.10
C ALA A 236 -5.72 20.41 16.12
N LYS A 237 -6.77 21.09 16.61
CA LYS A 237 -6.84 22.54 16.59
C LYS A 237 -5.67 23.16 17.37
N ASN A 238 -5.08 24.20 16.80
CA ASN A 238 -4.04 25.03 17.43
C ASN A 238 -2.73 24.31 17.77
N HIS A 239 -2.43 23.15 17.18
CA HIS A 239 -1.14 22.46 17.37
C HIS A 239 -0.21 22.61 16.16
N ASN A 240 1.05 23.00 16.37
CA ASN A 240 2.00 23.23 15.28
C ASN A 240 2.28 21.95 14.47
N PHE A 241 2.42 20.79 15.12
CA PHE A 241 2.62 19.51 14.42
C PHE A 241 1.38 19.05 13.63
N SER A 242 0.20 19.61 13.90
CA SER A 242 -0.98 19.33 13.08
C SER A 242 -0.88 20.02 11.73
N PHE A 243 -0.53 21.32 11.70
CA PHE A 243 -0.61 22.14 10.49
C PHE A 243 0.73 22.52 9.84
N GLY A 244 1.85 22.32 10.54
CA GLY A 244 3.19 22.41 9.98
C GLY A 244 3.53 21.19 9.13
N MET A 245 4.66 21.26 8.41
CA MET A 245 5.27 20.12 7.76
C MET A 245 6.51 19.72 8.56
N THR A 246 6.56 18.47 9.01
CA THR A 246 7.68 17.90 9.76
C THR A 246 8.07 16.58 9.09
N ASP A 247 7.63 15.44 9.59
CA ASP A 247 7.90 14.12 9.01
C ASP A 247 7.31 13.96 7.61
N ASP A 248 6.17 14.61 7.37
CA ASP A 248 5.49 14.66 6.08
C ASP A 248 6.28 15.43 5.00
N ALA A 249 7.41 16.08 5.35
CA ALA A 249 8.39 16.56 4.37
C ALA A 249 9.09 15.42 3.62
N ILE A 250 9.31 14.27 4.26
CA ILE A 250 10.03 13.15 3.67
C ILE A 250 9.33 12.58 2.42
N PRO A 251 8.03 12.26 2.45
CA PRO A 251 7.32 11.82 1.25
C PRO A 251 7.44 12.82 0.08
N VAL A 252 7.38 14.13 0.37
CA VAL A 252 7.54 15.17 -0.66
C VAL A 252 8.98 15.19 -1.19
N TYR A 253 9.98 15.14 -0.32
CA TYR A 253 11.39 15.09 -0.70
C TYR A 253 11.72 13.88 -1.57
N MET A 254 11.16 12.71 -1.24
CA MET A 254 11.40 11.48 -1.99
C MET A 254 10.92 11.56 -3.44
N HIS A 255 9.77 12.20 -3.68
CA HIS A 255 9.23 12.37 -5.04
C HIS A 255 9.76 13.61 -5.76
N TYR A 256 10.03 14.68 -5.01
CA TYR A 256 10.33 16.00 -5.56
C TYR A 256 11.53 16.63 -4.85
N PRO A 257 12.72 16.01 -4.88
CA PRO A 257 13.90 16.52 -4.17
C PRO A 257 14.33 17.91 -4.64
N GLN A 258 13.97 18.29 -5.87
CA GLN A 258 14.20 19.63 -6.44
C GLN A 258 13.45 20.77 -5.74
N LEU A 259 12.43 20.46 -4.92
CA LEU A 259 11.71 21.46 -4.13
C LEU A 259 12.41 21.77 -2.79
N PHE A 260 13.58 21.17 -2.56
CA PHE A 260 14.36 21.31 -1.35
C PHE A 260 15.75 21.88 -1.68
N ASN A 261 16.20 22.80 -0.83
CA ASN A 261 17.60 23.22 -0.82
C ASN A 261 18.42 22.13 -0.14
N ALA A 262 19.31 21.48 -0.89
CA ALA A 262 20.14 20.38 -0.41
C ALA A 262 21.59 20.81 -0.18
N GLU A 263 22.05 20.74 1.06
CA GLU A 263 23.44 20.97 1.44
C GLU A 263 24.15 19.63 1.67
N THR A 264 25.20 19.36 0.89
CA THR A 264 26.00 18.15 1.05
C THR A 264 27.19 18.42 1.96
N THR A 265 27.36 17.58 2.98
CA THR A 265 28.48 17.63 3.92
C THR A 265 29.22 16.30 3.94
N ALA A 266 30.38 16.24 4.62
CA ALA A 266 31.10 14.99 4.83
C ALA A 266 30.30 13.92 5.60
N LYS A 267 29.27 14.32 6.36
CA LYS A 267 28.43 13.42 7.17
C LYS A 267 27.15 12.96 6.48
N GLY A 268 26.77 13.59 5.37
CA GLY A 268 25.48 13.36 4.72
C GLY A 268 24.90 14.62 4.09
N ILE A 269 23.63 14.55 3.74
CA ILE A 269 22.87 15.62 3.08
C ILE A 269 21.88 16.23 4.06
N VAL A 270 21.69 17.55 4.03
CA VAL A 270 20.60 18.25 4.73
C VAL A 270 19.71 18.89 3.68
N ALA A 271 18.44 18.49 3.62
CA ALA A 271 17.44 19.01 2.70
C ALA A 271 16.42 19.86 3.47
N SER A 272 16.24 21.11 3.04
CA SER A 272 15.29 22.05 3.64
C SER A 272 14.23 22.48 2.62
N PRO A 273 12.94 22.53 2.97
CA PRO A 273 11.87 22.99 2.08
C PRO A 273 12.17 24.38 1.50
N ALA A 274 12.02 24.57 0.19
CA ALA A 274 12.33 25.83 -0.50
C ALA A 274 11.11 26.53 -1.12
N ASP A 275 10.19 25.76 -1.73
CA ASP A 275 8.99 26.31 -2.39
C ASP A 275 7.71 25.73 -1.79
N ILE A 276 7.10 26.48 -0.88
CA ILE A 276 5.94 26.02 -0.10
C ILE A 276 4.69 25.92 -0.98
N GLY A 277 4.54 26.79 -1.98
CA GLY A 277 3.42 26.75 -2.90
C GLY A 277 3.43 25.47 -3.72
N LEU A 278 4.58 25.14 -4.32
CA LEU A 278 4.74 23.89 -5.06
C LEU A 278 4.68 22.66 -4.14
N ILE A 279 5.22 22.73 -2.93
CA ILE A 279 5.12 21.62 -1.95
C ILE A 279 3.64 21.31 -1.65
N ARG A 280 2.77 22.31 -1.46
CA ARG A 280 1.32 22.08 -1.25
C ARG A 280 0.68 21.38 -2.44
N GLU A 281 0.99 21.82 -3.66
CA GLU A 281 0.51 21.18 -4.90
C GLU A 281 0.98 19.71 -4.97
N LYS A 282 2.26 19.45 -4.64
CA LYS A 282 2.84 18.10 -4.69
C LYS A 282 2.33 17.19 -3.58
N THR A 283 2.05 17.71 -2.38
CA THR A 283 1.37 16.99 -1.31
C THR A 283 -0.01 16.49 -1.79
N LEU A 284 -0.78 17.34 -2.47
CA LEU A 284 -2.07 16.93 -3.03
C LEU A 284 -1.90 15.83 -4.09
N ARG A 285 -0.92 15.96 -4.99
CA ARG A 285 -0.62 14.92 -6.00
C ARG A 285 -0.23 13.58 -5.39
N ILE A 286 0.52 13.57 -4.29
CA ILE A 286 0.86 12.34 -3.55
C ILE A 286 -0.40 11.69 -2.99
N LEU A 287 -1.27 12.46 -2.33
CA LEU A 287 -2.51 11.93 -1.73
C LEU A 287 -3.52 11.41 -2.75
N LYS A 288 -3.49 11.94 -3.98
CA LYS A 288 -4.24 11.42 -5.14
C LYS A 288 -3.62 10.17 -5.76
N GLY A 289 -2.39 9.81 -5.39
CA GLY A 289 -1.63 8.74 -6.03
C GLY A 289 -1.27 9.04 -7.49
N GLU A 290 -1.06 10.33 -7.82
CA GLU A 290 -0.67 10.84 -9.14
C GLU A 290 0.86 11.03 -9.25
N THR A 291 1.60 10.09 -8.65
CA THR A 291 3.07 10.08 -8.61
C THR A 291 3.70 9.31 -9.76
N VAL A 292 2.89 8.53 -10.50
CA VAL A 292 3.26 7.73 -11.68
C VAL A 292 2.18 7.80 -12.74
N GLU A 293 2.58 7.54 -13.98
CA GLU A 293 1.64 7.28 -15.08
C GLU A 293 0.97 5.92 -14.86
N ARG A 294 -0.37 5.87 -14.84
CA ARG A 294 -1.14 4.64 -14.57
C ARG A 294 -1.43 3.81 -15.83
N ASN A 295 -1.37 4.44 -16.99
CA ASN A 295 -1.79 3.85 -18.25
C ASN A 295 -0.62 3.74 -19.23
N GLN A 296 -0.69 2.78 -20.17
CA GLN A 296 0.36 2.54 -21.16
C GLN A 296 0.07 3.14 -22.53
N VAL A 297 -1.21 3.23 -22.91
CA VAL A 297 -1.64 3.67 -24.25
C VAL A 297 -2.57 4.87 -24.16
N ILE A 298 -3.57 4.80 -23.27
CA ILE A 298 -4.53 5.88 -23.04
C ILE A 298 -3.92 6.93 -22.11
N LYS A 299 -4.07 8.20 -22.46
CA LYS A 299 -3.58 9.31 -21.61
C LYS A 299 -4.45 9.51 -20.37
N GLU A 300 -5.77 9.45 -20.55
CA GLU A 300 -6.75 9.66 -19.50
C GLU A 300 -7.90 8.66 -19.67
N PHE A 301 -8.34 8.05 -18.58
CA PHE A 301 -9.47 7.14 -18.59
C PHE A 301 -10.77 7.96 -18.48
N PRO A 302 -11.79 7.75 -19.34
CA PRO A 302 -13.04 8.48 -19.24
C PRO A 302 -13.72 8.24 -17.89
N LEU A 303 -14.03 9.29 -17.13
CA LEU A 303 -14.74 9.17 -15.83
C LEU A 303 -16.13 9.80 -15.86
N THR A 304 -16.47 10.52 -16.93
CA THR A 304 -17.77 11.17 -17.10
C THR A 304 -18.85 10.10 -17.32
N PRO A 305 -19.92 10.05 -16.50
CA PRO A 305 -20.96 9.03 -16.60
C PRO A 305 -21.57 8.89 -18.01
N SER A 306 -21.82 10.01 -18.69
CA SER A 306 -22.41 10.06 -20.05
C SER A 306 -21.53 9.48 -21.15
N PHE A 307 -20.28 9.09 -20.85
CA PHE A 307 -19.44 8.33 -21.76
C PHE A 307 -19.90 6.86 -21.88
N TYR A 308 -20.53 6.34 -20.82
CA TYR A 308 -20.89 4.93 -20.71
C TYR A 308 -22.34 4.66 -21.17
N PHE A 309 -22.69 3.39 -21.37
CA PHE A 309 -24.04 2.99 -21.76
C PHE A 309 -25.09 3.42 -20.73
N ALA A 310 -26.30 3.73 -21.22
CA ALA A 310 -27.40 4.30 -20.41
C ALA A 310 -27.79 3.47 -19.18
N ASP A 311 -27.53 2.17 -19.19
CA ASP A 311 -27.87 1.27 -18.08
C ASP A 311 -26.85 1.29 -16.94
N ILE A 312 -25.57 1.53 -17.25
CA ILE A 312 -24.50 1.64 -16.24
C ILE A 312 -24.20 3.09 -15.86
N GLU A 313 -24.48 4.06 -16.74
CA GLU A 313 -24.30 5.50 -16.52
C GLU A 313 -24.75 5.96 -15.12
N PRO A 314 -25.94 5.59 -14.60
CA PRO A 314 -26.38 6.02 -13.28
C PRO A 314 -25.53 5.52 -12.12
N SER A 315 -24.73 4.47 -12.32
CA SER A 315 -23.92 3.83 -11.28
C SER A 315 -22.44 4.25 -11.31
N VAL A 316 -21.98 4.92 -12.37
CA VAL A 316 -20.55 5.25 -12.58
C VAL A 316 -19.98 6.05 -11.40
N THR A 317 -20.59 7.18 -11.07
CA THR A 317 -20.13 8.07 -10.00
C THR A 317 -20.17 7.38 -8.64
N ASP A 318 -21.23 6.63 -8.36
CA ASP A 318 -21.39 5.94 -7.07
C ASP A 318 -20.35 4.83 -6.88
N ILE A 319 -20.08 4.05 -7.93
CA ILE A 319 -19.06 3.00 -7.88
C ILE A 319 -17.67 3.62 -7.66
N ILE A 320 -17.32 4.67 -8.39
CA ILE A 320 -16.03 5.36 -8.24
C ILE A 320 -15.89 5.93 -6.82
N ASN A 321 -16.93 6.59 -6.30
CA ASN A 321 -16.89 7.22 -4.98
C ASN A 321 -16.81 6.20 -3.85
N LYS A 322 -17.50 5.06 -3.97
CA LYS A 322 -17.49 4.00 -2.95
C LYS A 322 -16.20 3.19 -2.98
N TYR A 323 -15.79 2.77 -4.17
CA TYR A 323 -14.79 1.71 -4.32
C TYR A 323 -13.46 2.19 -4.91
N GLY A 324 -13.40 3.43 -5.40
CA GLY A 324 -12.20 4.07 -5.91
C GLY A 324 -11.98 3.85 -7.41
N LEU A 325 -11.14 4.71 -7.97
CA LEU A 325 -10.81 4.74 -9.39
C LEU A 325 -10.20 3.42 -9.89
N ASP A 326 -9.33 2.79 -9.09
CA ASP A 326 -8.64 1.56 -9.47
C ASP A 326 -9.60 0.38 -9.69
N GLU A 327 -10.64 0.25 -8.86
CA GLU A 327 -11.66 -0.78 -9.04
C GLU A 327 -12.53 -0.47 -10.27
N TRP A 328 -12.91 0.80 -10.47
CA TRP A 328 -13.68 1.23 -11.64
C TRP A 328 -12.96 0.89 -12.94
N VAL A 329 -11.71 1.35 -13.10
CA VAL A 329 -10.89 1.15 -14.30
C VAL A 329 -10.66 -0.34 -14.54
N SER A 330 -10.29 -1.09 -13.49
CA SER A 330 -10.07 -2.54 -13.59
C SER A 330 -11.35 -3.27 -14.00
N GLY A 331 -12.50 -2.87 -13.45
CA GLY A 331 -13.80 -3.43 -13.81
C GLY A 331 -14.16 -3.18 -15.27
N VAL A 332 -14.00 -1.95 -15.76
CA VAL A 332 -14.26 -1.65 -17.18
C VAL A 332 -13.33 -2.48 -18.06
N ILE A 333 -12.01 -2.45 -17.84
CA ILE A 333 -11.04 -3.19 -18.65
C ILE A 333 -11.30 -4.70 -18.62
N ALA A 334 -11.59 -5.27 -17.44
CA ALA A 334 -11.91 -6.69 -17.32
C ALA A 334 -13.11 -7.09 -18.16
N ASN A 335 -14.16 -6.27 -18.20
CA ASN A 335 -15.37 -6.60 -18.94
C ASN A 335 -15.26 -6.30 -20.45
N GLU A 336 -14.45 -5.31 -20.85
CA GLU A 336 -14.09 -5.10 -22.27
C GLU A 336 -13.23 -6.26 -22.80
N LEU A 337 -12.27 -6.74 -21.99
CA LEU A 337 -11.49 -7.95 -22.29
C LEU A 337 -12.40 -9.19 -22.36
N HIS A 338 -13.32 -9.33 -21.40
CA HIS A 338 -14.24 -10.46 -21.28
C HIS A 338 -15.38 -10.45 -22.33
N ARG A 339 -15.58 -9.33 -23.01
CA ARG A 339 -16.59 -9.11 -24.07
C ARG A 339 -18.05 -9.05 -23.59
N HIS A 340 -18.28 -9.05 -22.29
CA HIS A 340 -19.58 -8.71 -21.66
C HIS A 340 -19.40 -8.36 -20.18
N LEU A 341 -20.42 -7.79 -19.56
CA LEU A 341 -20.40 -7.41 -18.14
C LEU A 341 -20.75 -8.62 -17.25
N GLY A 342 -19.74 -9.33 -16.75
CA GLY A 342 -19.89 -10.58 -16.00
C GLY A 342 -19.77 -10.44 -14.49
N VAL A 343 -20.67 -11.11 -13.74
CA VAL A 343 -20.70 -11.03 -12.27
C VAL A 343 -19.39 -11.53 -11.66
N PHE A 344 -18.93 -12.73 -12.06
CA PHE A 344 -17.69 -13.30 -11.54
C PHE A 344 -16.45 -12.55 -12.00
N ALA A 345 -16.47 -11.90 -13.18
CA ALA A 345 -15.39 -10.99 -13.59
C ALA A 345 -15.27 -9.81 -12.61
N ILE A 346 -16.39 -9.18 -12.22
CA ILE A 346 -16.39 -8.13 -11.18
C ILE A 346 -15.94 -8.66 -9.81
N ILE A 347 -16.36 -9.87 -9.41
CA ILE A 347 -15.85 -10.50 -8.18
C ILE A 347 -14.33 -10.69 -8.24
N GLY A 348 -13.80 -11.13 -9.38
CA GLY A 348 -12.36 -11.28 -9.61
C GLY A 348 -11.61 -9.96 -9.49
N VAL A 349 -12.17 -8.88 -10.04
CA VAL A 349 -11.63 -7.52 -9.88
C VAL A 349 -11.59 -7.14 -8.41
N LYS A 350 -12.73 -7.21 -7.70
CA LYS A 350 -12.82 -6.88 -6.27
C LYS A 350 -11.84 -7.69 -5.43
N MET A 351 -11.68 -8.98 -5.73
CA MET A 351 -10.74 -9.87 -5.03
C MET A 351 -9.29 -9.45 -5.23
N GLY A 352 -8.90 -9.15 -6.48
CA GLY A 352 -7.54 -8.72 -6.77
C GLY A 352 -7.21 -7.35 -6.19
N ILE A 353 -8.14 -6.38 -6.24
CA ILE A 353 -7.98 -5.08 -5.57
C ILE A 353 -7.80 -5.29 -4.05
N ARG A 354 -8.65 -6.12 -3.42
CA ARG A 354 -8.56 -6.39 -1.98
C ARG A 354 -7.23 -7.02 -1.58
N ALA A 355 -6.69 -7.92 -2.41
CA ALA A 355 -5.37 -8.51 -2.18
C ALA A 355 -4.24 -7.49 -2.30
N ARG A 356 -4.30 -6.58 -3.30
CA ARG A 356 -3.34 -5.46 -3.42
C ARG A 356 -3.41 -4.52 -2.22
N GLU A 357 -4.61 -4.21 -1.73
CA GLU A 357 -4.79 -3.42 -0.51
C GLU A 357 -4.13 -4.13 0.68
N TYR A 358 -4.40 -5.43 0.89
CA TYR A 358 -3.85 -6.18 2.03
C TYR A 358 -2.33 -6.06 2.15
N PHE A 359 -1.62 -6.22 1.02
CA PHE A 359 -0.16 -6.15 0.98
C PHE A 359 0.41 -4.74 0.71
N ASN A 360 -0.45 -3.78 0.37
CA ASN A 360 -0.08 -2.45 -0.15
C ASN A 360 0.95 -2.51 -1.29
N THR A 361 0.56 -3.15 -2.38
CA THR A 361 1.43 -3.52 -3.50
C THR A 361 0.80 -3.12 -4.83
N GLY A 362 1.63 -2.97 -5.85
CA GLY A 362 1.19 -2.59 -7.19
C GLY A 362 0.65 -3.77 -8.00
N VAL A 363 0.39 -3.51 -9.28
CA VAL A 363 0.14 -4.57 -10.27
C VAL A 363 1.43 -5.36 -10.55
N ASP A 364 1.30 -6.64 -10.92
CA ASP A 364 2.40 -7.54 -11.31
C ASP A 364 3.43 -7.86 -10.20
N GLU A 365 3.13 -7.57 -8.93
CA GLU A 365 4.10 -7.72 -7.83
C GLU A 365 3.90 -8.99 -6.99
N PHE A 366 2.81 -9.74 -7.17
CA PHE A 366 2.55 -11.00 -6.48
C PHE A 366 2.10 -12.12 -7.40
N MET A 367 2.24 -13.35 -6.92
CA MET A 367 1.73 -14.54 -7.59
C MET A 367 0.29 -14.81 -7.17
N VAL A 368 -0.54 -15.21 -8.12
CA VAL A 368 -1.95 -15.56 -7.94
C VAL A 368 -2.17 -17.01 -8.34
N THR A 369 -2.80 -17.78 -7.47
CA THR A 369 -3.31 -19.12 -7.81
C THR A 369 -4.82 -19.14 -7.62
N SER A 370 -5.57 -19.17 -8.73
CA SER A 370 -7.04 -19.17 -8.72
C SER A 370 -7.58 -20.59 -8.60
N SER A 371 -8.64 -20.75 -7.79
CA SER A 371 -9.40 -22.00 -7.67
C SER A 371 -10.69 -21.99 -8.50
N ALA A 372 -10.90 -20.97 -9.34
CA ALA A 372 -12.14 -20.81 -10.11
C ALA A 372 -12.29 -21.76 -11.31
N GLY A 373 -11.29 -22.62 -11.57
CA GLY A 373 -11.32 -23.54 -12.70
C GLY A 373 -11.34 -22.84 -14.06
N SER A 374 -11.73 -23.58 -15.09
CA SER A 374 -11.81 -23.11 -16.49
C SER A 374 -13.21 -23.22 -17.09
N GLU A 375 -14.20 -23.56 -16.27
CA GLU A 375 -15.58 -23.69 -16.69
C GLU A 375 -16.43 -22.48 -16.25
N PRO A 376 -17.15 -21.83 -17.18
CA PRO A 376 -18.09 -20.76 -16.84
C PRO A 376 -19.24 -21.24 -15.95
N PRO A 377 -19.84 -20.34 -15.15
CA PRO A 377 -19.56 -18.91 -15.08
C PRO A 377 -18.42 -18.54 -14.11
N MET A 378 -17.90 -19.50 -13.35
CA MET A 378 -16.93 -19.21 -12.28
C MET A 378 -15.56 -18.81 -12.85
N SER A 379 -15.13 -19.44 -13.94
CA SER A 379 -13.85 -19.14 -14.58
C SER A 379 -13.70 -17.69 -15.04
N CYS A 380 -14.79 -16.95 -15.25
CA CYS A 380 -14.78 -15.51 -15.57
C CYS A 380 -14.09 -14.68 -14.47
N MET A 381 -14.02 -15.19 -13.24
CA MET A 381 -13.26 -14.59 -12.14
C MET A 381 -11.77 -14.45 -12.47
N ASN A 382 -11.22 -15.36 -13.27
CA ASN A 382 -9.81 -15.31 -13.66
C ASN A 382 -9.48 -14.05 -14.47
N ASP A 383 -10.39 -13.57 -15.32
CA ASP A 383 -10.20 -12.35 -16.12
C ASP A 383 -10.16 -11.11 -15.23
N GLY A 384 -11.06 -11.06 -14.24
CA GLY A 384 -11.07 -10.00 -13.24
C GLY A 384 -9.82 -9.98 -12.36
N LEU A 385 -9.36 -11.16 -11.93
CA LEU A 385 -8.11 -11.32 -11.19
C LEU A 385 -6.93 -10.84 -12.04
N GLN A 386 -6.85 -11.28 -13.30
CA GLN A 386 -5.77 -10.90 -14.20
C GLN A 386 -5.66 -9.38 -14.35
N VAL A 387 -6.77 -8.69 -14.60
CA VAL A 387 -6.76 -7.24 -14.83
C VAL A 387 -6.46 -6.47 -13.54
N SER A 388 -7.11 -6.82 -12.43
CA SER A 388 -6.94 -6.08 -11.18
C SER A 388 -5.57 -6.29 -10.52
N THR A 389 -4.96 -7.45 -10.71
CA THR A 389 -3.67 -7.78 -10.11
C THR A 389 -2.48 -7.56 -11.04
N GLY A 390 -2.71 -7.49 -12.35
CA GLY A 390 -1.66 -7.59 -13.37
C GLY A 390 -1.13 -9.03 -13.55
N ALA A 391 -1.39 -9.95 -12.61
CA ALA A 391 -0.89 -11.31 -12.71
C ALA A 391 -1.47 -12.01 -13.94
N THR A 392 -0.66 -12.18 -14.98
CA THR A 392 -1.05 -12.84 -16.22
C THR A 392 -0.36 -14.19 -16.37
N PRO A 393 -0.93 -15.13 -17.15
CA PRO A 393 -0.22 -16.33 -17.55
C PRO A 393 1.06 -16.03 -18.34
N GLY A 394 1.06 -14.95 -19.15
CA GLY A 394 2.22 -14.51 -19.93
C GLY A 394 3.40 -14.05 -19.07
N HIS A 395 3.12 -13.42 -17.92
CA HIS A 395 4.12 -13.07 -16.91
C HIS A 395 4.47 -14.25 -15.98
N GLY A 396 3.78 -15.39 -16.12
CA GLY A 396 3.94 -16.54 -15.22
C GLY A 396 3.45 -16.27 -13.78
N LEU A 397 2.64 -15.23 -13.58
CA LEU A 397 2.19 -14.79 -12.26
C LEU A 397 0.80 -15.33 -11.89
N LEU A 398 0.00 -15.76 -12.87
CA LEU A 398 -1.32 -16.37 -12.64
C LEU A 398 -1.30 -17.85 -12.99
N THR A 399 -1.68 -18.67 -12.02
CA THR A 399 -1.94 -20.11 -12.20
C THR A 399 -3.42 -20.38 -11.92
N VAL A 400 -4.07 -21.18 -12.77
CA VAL A 400 -5.47 -21.63 -12.56
C VAL A 400 -5.44 -23.11 -12.18
N LYS A 401 -6.01 -23.44 -11.02
CA LYS A 401 -6.21 -24.84 -10.61
C LYS A 401 -7.42 -25.41 -11.32
N HIS A 402 -7.31 -26.66 -11.76
CA HIS A 402 -8.40 -27.43 -12.39
C HIS A 402 -9.02 -28.46 -11.44
N GLU A 403 -8.91 -28.23 -10.14
CA GLU A 403 -9.51 -29.08 -9.11
C GLU A 403 -11.04 -28.92 -9.09
N SER A 404 -11.75 -30.01 -8.83
CA SER A 404 -13.22 -30.01 -8.71
C SER A 404 -13.63 -30.25 -7.24
N PRO A 405 -14.61 -29.50 -6.70
CA PRO A 405 -15.35 -28.43 -7.36
C PRO A 405 -14.53 -27.14 -7.49
N ALA A 406 -14.81 -26.34 -8.53
CA ALA A 406 -14.29 -24.99 -8.64
C ALA A 406 -14.82 -24.12 -7.48
N LEU A 407 -13.96 -23.25 -6.94
CA LEU A 407 -14.27 -22.37 -5.81
C LEU A 407 -13.99 -20.90 -6.17
N PRO A 408 -14.85 -19.96 -5.75
CA PRO A 408 -14.62 -18.53 -5.93
C PRO A 408 -13.58 -18.02 -4.92
N SER A 409 -12.35 -18.54 -5.04
CA SER A 409 -11.22 -18.21 -4.19
C SER A 409 -9.93 -18.13 -4.98
N ALA A 410 -8.98 -17.36 -4.45
CA ALA A 410 -7.61 -17.30 -4.96
C ALA A 410 -6.61 -17.16 -3.82
N GLU A 411 -5.43 -17.76 -4.02
CA GLU A 411 -4.28 -17.62 -3.15
C GLU A 411 -3.32 -16.58 -3.72
N PHE A 412 -2.83 -15.69 -2.86
CA PHE A 412 -1.93 -14.60 -3.21
C PHE A 412 -0.63 -14.75 -2.43
N ILE A 413 0.51 -14.73 -3.12
CA ILE A 413 1.83 -14.87 -2.51
C ILE A 413 2.67 -13.63 -2.78
N TYR A 414 3.07 -12.94 -1.71
CA TYR A 414 3.91 -11.76 -1.74
C TYR A 414 4.97 -11.83 -0.62
N MET A 415 6.25 -11.69 -0.95
CA MET A 415 7.36 -11.70 0.02
C MET A 415 7.33 -12.88 1.01
N ASN A 416 7.18 -14.12 0.52
CA ASN A 416 7.00 -15.35 1.30
C ASN A 416 5.75 -15.42 2.19
N ARG A 417 4.87 -14.44 2.12
CA ARG A 417 3.58 -14.47 2.82
C ARG A 417 2.50 -14.90 1.86
N LYS A 418 1.59 -15.72 2.38
CA LYS A 418 0.51 -16.29 1.60
C LYS A 418 -0.82 -16.01 2.29
N ILE A 419 -1.78 -15.50 1.52
CA ILE A 419 -3.16 -15.40 1.95
C ILE A 419 -4.07 -16.10 0.95
N ARG A 420 -5.23 -16.54 1.41
CA ARG A 420 -6.35 -16.95 0.56
C ARG A 420 -7.50 -15.99 0.78
N LEU A 421 -8.05 -15.46 -0.32
CA LEU A 421 -9.34 -14.78 -0.30
C LEU A 421 -10.39 -15.75 -0.86
N THR A 422 -11.49 -15.91 -0.13
CA THR A 422 -12.63 -16.72 -0.55
C THR A 422 -13.89 -15.88 -0.51
N LEU A 423 -14.66 -15.84 -1.60
CA LEU A 423 -15.97 -15.20 -1.59
C LEU A 423 -16.87 -15.90 -0.55
N LYS A 424 -17.52 -15.11 0.30
CA LYS A 424 -18.42 -15.63 1.34
C LYS A 424 -19.43 -16.64 0.75
N PRO A 425 -19.58 -17.85 1.34
CA PRO A 425 -20.40 -18.91 0.76
C PRO A 425 -21.85 -18.52 0.46
N GLU A 426 -22.45 -17.68 1.30
CA GLU A 426 -23.80 -17.17 1.14
C GLU A 426 -23.95 -16.27 -0.10
N ILE A 427 -22.93 -15.45 -0.39
CA ILE A 427 -22.88 -14.59 -1.59
C ILE A 427 -22.62 -15.44 -2.83
N ALA A 428 -21.66 -16.37 -2.75
CA ALA A 428 -21.34 -17.28 -3.85
C ALA A 428 -22.56 -18.12 -4.27
N SER A 429 -23.31 -18.63 -3.29
CA SER A 429 -24.54 -19.41 -3.51
C SER A 429 -25.64 -18.56 -4.12
N LEU A 430 -25.84 -17.33 -3.62
CA LEU A 430 -26.82 -16.38 -4.16
C LEU A 430 -26.56 -16.11 -5.65
N ILE A 431 -25.34 -15.69 -5.99
CA ILE A 431 -24.95 -15.37 -7.38
C ILE A 431 -25.12 -16.61 -8.28
N SER A 432 -24.65 -17.76 -7.83
CA SER A 432 -24.71 -19.00 -8.62
C SER A 432 -26.15 -19.46 -8.86
N ASN A 433 -27.03 -19.29 -7.87
CA ASN A 433 -28.44 -19.67 -8.00
C ASN A 433 -29.19 -18.73 -8.94
N GLU A 434 -28.98 -17.41 -8.82
CA GLU A 434 -29.57 -16.43 -9.76
C GLU A 434 -29.13 -16.72 -11.21
N LEU A 435 -27.84 -17.00 -11.46
CA LEU A 435 -27.36 -17.32 -12.81
C LEU A 435 -27.92 -18.64 -13.35
N LYS A 436 -28.08 -19.67 -12.49
CA LYS A 436 -28.71 -20.93 -12.86
C LYS A 436 -30.18 -20.75 -13.22
N GLU A 437 -30.90 -19.92 -12.46
CA GLU A 437 -32.31 -19.61 -12.71
C GLU A 437 -32.49 -18.87 -14.03
N ILE A 438 -31.72 -17.82 -14.29
CA ILE A 438 -31.78 -17.08 -15.56
C ILE A 438 -31.46 -18.01 -16.74
N ASN A 439 -30.45 -18.87 -16.62
CA ASN A 439 -30.11 -19.85 -17.66
C ASN A 439 -31.23 -20.87 -17.87
N PHE A 440 -31.84 -21.36 -16.79
CA PHE A 440 -32.93 -22.33 -16.88
C PHE A 440 -34.17 -21.77 -17.59
N VAL A 441 -34.49 -20.48 -17.37
CA VAL A 441 -35.67 -19.84 -17.94
C VAL A 441 -35.46 -19.39 -19.39
N TYR A 442 -34.31 -18.82 -19.72
CA TYR A 442 -34.09 -18.14 -21.01
C TYR A 442 -33.08 -18.82 -21.94
N GLY A 443 -32.17 -19.64 -21.40
CA GLY A 443 -31.06 -20.24 -22.15
C GLY A 443 -29.97 -19.23 -22.55
N LEU A 444 -28.79 -19.73 -22.90
CA LEU A 444 -27.61 -18.90 -23.22
C LEU A 444 -27.72 -18.13 -24.55
N ASP A 445 -28.56 -18.60 -25.48
CA ASP A 445 -28.73 -17.98 -26.81
C ASP A 445 -29.76 -16.83 -26.79
N SER A 446 -30.30 -16.48 -25.62
CA SER A 446 -31.33 -15.44 -25.48
C SER A 446 -30.73 -14.09 -25.13
N ASP A 447 -31.13 -13.03 -25.84
CA ASP A 447 -30.76 -11.65 -25.49
C ASP A 447 -31.22 -11.28 -24.07
N ILE A 448 -32.37 -11.81 -23.64
CA ILE A 448 -32.92 -11.57 -22.29
C ILE A 448 -32.00 -12.15 -21.21
N TYR A 449 -31.36 -13.30 -21.47
CA TYR A 449 -30.37 -13.86 -20.55
C TYR A 449 -29.24 -12.86 -20.31
N TRP A 450 -28.68 -12.30 -21.39
CA TRP A 450 -27.55 -11.37 -21.31
C TRP A 450 -27.94 -10.02 -20.68
N GLU A 451 -29.13 -9.51 -20.96
CA GLU A 451 -29.68 -8.31 -20.30
C GLU A 451 -29.80 -8.50 -18.78
N LEU A 452 -30.31 -9.66 -18.34
CA LEU A 452 -30.46 -9.97 -16.91
C LEU A 452 -29.12 -10.20 -16.21
N VAL A 453 -28.18 -10.89 -16.86
CA VAL A 453 -26.80 -11.04 -16.36
C VAL A 453 -26.16 -9.66 -16.19
N ARG A 454 -26.27 -8.80 -17.21
CA ARG A 454 -25.72 -7.43 -17.17
C ARG A 454 -26.32 -6.61 -16.03
N LYS A 455 -27.66 -6.65 -15.87
CA LYS A 455 -28.37 -5.99 -14.76
C LYS A 455 -27.87 -6.46 -13.40
N ASN A 456 -27.71 -7.78 -13.23
CA ASN A 456 -27.18 -8.35 -11.98
C ASN A 456 -25.72 -7.95 -11.74
N SER A 457 -24.88 -7.93 -12.78
CA SER A 457 -23.50 -7.49 -12.66
C SER A 457 -23.39 -6.03 -12.20
N ILE A 458 -24.20 -5.11 -12.73
CA ILE A 458 -24.25 -3.70 -12.27
C ILE A 458 -24.69 -3.64 -10.80
N LYS A 459 -25.77 -4.36 -10.44
CA LYS A 459 -26.25 -4.47 -9.05
C LYS A 459 -25.13 -4.94 -8.11
N TYR A 460 -24.41 -6.00 -8.46
CA TYR A 460 -23.35 -6.54 -7.59
C TYR A 460 -22.13 -5.63 -7.54
N TRP A 461 -21.77 -4.98 -8.65
CA TRP A 461 -20.67 -4.02 -8.65
C TRP A 461 -20.95 -2.86 -7.69
N LEU A 462 -22.16 -2.29 -7.75
CA LEU A 462 -22.59 -1.14 -6.96
C LEU A 462 -22.75 -1.44 -5.45
N ASN A 463 -23.14 -2.67 -5.09
CA ASN A 463 -23.59 -2.98 -3.73
C ASN A 463 -22.64 -3.90 -2.94
N LEU A 464 -21.76 -4.66 -3.60
CA LEU A 464 -20.82 -5.52 -2.89
C LEU A 464 -19.53 -4.78 -2.58
N ASP A 465 -19.27 -4.56 -1.30
CA ASP A 465 -18.01 -4.01 -0.82
C ASP A 465 -16.93 -5.11 -0.73
N ARG A 466 -15.79 -4.89 -1.39
CA ARG A 466 -14.66 -5.83 -1.36
C ARG A 466 -14.10 -6.03 0.06
N HIS A 467 -14.32 -5.10 0.98
CA HIS A 467 -13.91 -5.23 2.38
C HIS A 467 -14.82 -6.14 3.19
N ASP A 468 -16.03 -6.42 2.69
CA ASP A 468 -17.06 -7.18 3.42
C ASP A 468 -17.36 -8.55 2.82
N ILE A 469 -17.10 -8.78 1.53
CA ILE A 469 -17.56 -9.99 0.82
C ILE A 469 -16.57 -11.16 0.84
N PHE A 470 -15.33 -10.94 1.29
CA PHE A 470 -14.29 -11.98 1.30
C PHE A 470 -13.92 -12.41 2.72
N VAL A 471 -13.68 -13.71 2.88
CA VAL A 471 -12.96 -14.26 4.03
C VAL A 471 -11.47 -14.30 3.67
N ILE A 472 -10.62 -13.74 4.54
CA ILE A 472 -9.16 -13.71 4.37
C ILE A 472 -8.53 -14.70 5.34
N GLU A 473 -7.86 -15.72 4.80
CA GLU A 473 -7.10 -16.72 5.57
C GLU A 473 -5.60 -16.48 5.36
N ARG A 474 -4.81 -16.44 6.43
CA ARG A 474 -3.35 -16.45 6.35
C ARG A 474 -2.90 -17.92 6.33
N LEU A 475 -2.07 -18.29 5.35
CA LEU A 475 -1.66 -19.68 5.09
C LEU A 475 -0.23 -19.98 5.50
#